data_AF-A0A4V3I400-F1
#
_entry.id   AF-A0A4V3I400-F1
#
_cell.length_a   1.000
_cell.length_b   1.000
_cell.length_c   1.000
_cell.angle_alpha   90.00
_cell.angle_beta   90.00
_cell.angle_gamma   90.00
#
_symmetry.space_group_name_H-M   'P 1'
#
loop_
_entity.id
_entity.type
_entity.pdbx_description
1 polymer ?
#
loop_
_entity_poly.entity_id
_entity_poly.type
_entity_poly.pdbx_seq_one_letter_code
_entity_poly.pdbx_strand_id
1 'polypeptide(L)'
;MSAQQQSAVSREVNQSNCQMDVIRDIPGDHARAIVMALCDDDMIRRRALELAMSLQSACQQSSGSEKLAVCVQCRSPFDLNKKSSDDGCWYHPGYFAVYYEDDFWAEDDFYPDQGIDTIESREAFPEGFQWTCCERVGVRKGCQRGYHEEDPTKARHGKSGFWAGQGEEGSPSSEDLDERDEEDATEGGGNDDDEPEVVIVGERPCSKRKAEEEAWATAKFRKGADGYGLGVVE
;
A
#
# COMPACT_ATOMS: atom_id res chain seq x y z
N MET A 1 -24.48 2.53 -11.74
CA MET A 1 -23.99 2.14 -10.40
C MET A 1 -25.05 2.48 -9.37
N SER A 2 -25.54 1.48 -8.64
CA SER A 2 -26.68 1.62 -7.71
C SER A 2 -26.30 2.46 -6.48
N ALA A 3 -27.27 3.11 -5.84
CA ALA A 3 -27.05 3.96 -4.65
C ALA A 3 -26.38 3.20 -3.48
N GLN A 4 -26.61 1.89 -3.36
CA GLN A 4 -25.95 1.02 -2.38
C GLN A 4 -24.45 0.85 -2.66
N GLN A 5 -24.03 0.74 -3.93
CA GLN A 5 -22.60 0.69 -4.30
C GLN A 5 -21.90 2.02 -4.00
N GLN A 6 -22.56 3.15 -4.21
CA GLN A 6 -21.98 4.47 -3.92
C GLN A 6 -21.82 4.71 -2.40
N SER A 7 -22.74 4.18 -1.59
CA SER A 7 -22.68 4.26 -0.12
C SER A 7 -21.56 3.40 0.47
N ALA A 8 -21.38 2.17 -0.02
CA ALA A 8 -20.30 1.28 0.42
C ALA A 8 -18.91 1.85 0.10
N VAL A 9 -18.68 2.29 -1.14
CA VAL A 9 -17.40 2.91 -1.56
C VAL A 9 -17.08 4.15 -0.73
N SER A 10 -18.09 4.98 -0.41
CA SER A 10 -17.89 6.18 0.42
C SER A 10 -17.50 5.84 1.87
N ARG A 11 -18.01 4.73 2.42
CA ARG A 11 -17.65 4.26 3.77
C ARG A 11 -16.21 3.73 3.81
N GLU A 12 -15.82 2.94 2.82
CA GLU A 12 -14.46 2.38 2.70
C GLU A 12 -13.40 3.49 2.55
N VAL A 13 -13.65 4.49 1.69
CA VAL A 13 -12.74 5.63 1.52
C VAL A 13 -12.60 6.43 2.82
N ASN A 14 -13.70 6.69 3.54
CA ASN A 14 -13.67 7.38 4.83
C ASN A 14 -12.91 6.59 5.90
N GLN A 15 -13.01 5.25 5.90
CA GLN A 15 -12.28 4.38 6.81
C GLN A 15 -10.76 4.38 6.51
N SER A 16 -10.36 4.29 5.25
CA SER A 16 -8.95 4.38 4.87
C SER A 16 -8.33 5.75 5.21
N ASN A 17 -9.10 6.83 5.02
CA ASN A 17 -8.64 8.18 5.39
C ASN A 17 -8.42 8.30 6.90
N CYS A 18 -9.34 7.79 7.74
CA CYS A 18 -9.18 7.88 9.19
C CYS A 18 -8.02 7.02 9.73
N GLN A 19 -7.67 5.92 9.07
CA GLN A 19 -6.47 5.14 9.38
C GLN A 19 -5.19 5.92 9.08
N MET A 20 -5.14 6.63 7.95
CA MET A 20 -3.97 7.42 7.57
C MET A 20 -3.77 8.66 8.45
N ASP A 21 -4.86 9.26 8.95
CA ASP A 21 -4.77 10.36 9.92
C ASP A 21 -4.09 9.92 11.22
N VAL A 22 -4.42 8.71 11.72
CA VAL A 22 -3.77 8.15 12.91
C VAL A 22 -2.26 8.01 12.71
N ILE A 23 -1.81 7.55 11.53
CA ILE A 23 -0.39 7.40 11.20
C ILE A 23 0.32 8.76 11.10
N ARG A 24 -0.36 9.76 10.51
CA ARG A 24 0.18 11.11 10.33
C ARG A 24 0.41 11.84 11.64
N ASP A 25 -0.44 11.60 12.63
CA ASP A 25 -0.38 12.24 13.95
C ASP A 25 0.62 11.58 14.92
N ILE A 26 1.30 10.50 14.50
CA ILE A 26 2.29 9.81 15.34
C ILE A 26 3.51 10.72 15.57
N PRO A 27 3.93 10.94 16.83
CA PRO A 27 5.16 11.68 17.11
C PRO A 27 6.39 10.98 16.55
N GLY A 28 7.40 11.74 16.11
CA GLY A 28 8.57 11.21 15.41
C GLY A 28 9.32 10.07 16.12
N ASP A 29 9.40 10.10 17.46
CA ASP A 29 10.04 9.02 18.23
C ASP A 29 9.23 7.71 18.21
N HIS A 30 7.91 7.81 18.28
CA HIS A 30 7.00 6.67 18.14
C HIS A 30 7.03 6.13 16.70
N ALA A 31 7.02 7.02 15.70
CA ALA A 31 7.12 6.63 14.29
C ALA A 31 8.44 5.87 14.03
N ARG A 32 9.56 6.35 14.59
CA ARG A 32 10.86 5.64 14.51
C ARG A 32 10.78 4.27 15.17
N ALA A 33 10.20 4.15 16.37
CA ALA A 33 10.05 2.87 17.05
C ALA A 33 9.20 1.88 16.25
N ILE A 34 8.07 2.34 15.68
CA ILE A 34 7.19 1.53 14.83
C ILE A 34 7.94 1.07 13.57
N VAL A 35 8.64 1.96 12.87
CA VAL A 35 9.43 1.59 11.69
C VAL A 35 10.50 0.56 12.04
N MET A 36 11.19 0.71 13.17
CA MET A 36 12.18 -0.28 13.61
C MET A 36 11.57 -1.66 13.88
N ALA A 37 10.36 -1.72 14.45
CA ALA A 37 9.63 -2.96 14.65
C ALA A 37 9.15 -3.58 13.31
N LEU A 38 8.67 -2.75 12.37
CA LEU A 38 8.26 -3.23 11.03
C LEU A 38 9.46 -3.76 10.23
N CYS A 39 10.66 -3.23 10.46
CA CYS A 39 11.90 -3.70 9.83
C CYS A 39 12.38 -5.08 10.32
N ASP A 40 11.68 -5.74 11.25
CA ASP A 40 11.89 -7.17 11.50
C ASP A 40 11.55 -8.00 10.24
N ASP A 41 10.65 -7.50 9.39
CA ASP A 41 10.41 -8.03 8.04
C ASP A 41 11.52 -7.59 7.06
N ASP A 42 12.14 -8.54 6.38
CA ASP A 42 13.25 -8.33 5.45
C ASP A 42 12.89 -7.42 4.27
N MET A 43 11.66 -7.55 3.77
CA MET A 43 11.14 -6.78 2.65
C MET A 43 10.93 -5.33 3.05
N ILE A 44 10.31 -5.10 4.22
CA ILE A 44 10.12 -3.74 4.76
C ILE A 44 11.47 -3.10 5.07
N ARG A 45 12.40 -3.85 5.66
CA ARG A 45 13.74 -3.35 6.02
C ARG A 45 14.52 -2.89 4.81
N ARG A 46 14.57 -3.68 3.73
CA ARG A 46 15.24 -3.30 2.48
C ARG A 46 14.67 -2.01 1.91
N ARG A 47 13.35 -1.88 1.87
CA ARG A 47 12.66 -0.67 1.37
C ARG A 47 12.92 0.55 2.24
N ALA A 48 12.86 0.39 3.57
CA ALA A 48 13.15 1.46 4.51
C ALA A 48 14.59 1.98 4.32
N LEU A 49 15.56 1.08 4.13
CA LEU A 49 16.95 1.43 3.85
C LEU A 49 17.11 2.18 2.52
N GLU A 50 16.49 1.71 1.44
CA GLU A 50 16.52 2.37 0.14
C GLU A 50 16.01 3.82 0.24
N LEU A 51 14.85 4.02 0.87
CA LEU A 51 14.26 5.35 1.07
C LEU A 51 15.14 6.24 1.95
N ALA A 52 15.71 5.70 3.04
CA ALA A 52 16.58 6.44 3.94
C ALA A 52 17.86 6.91 3.24
N MET A 53 18.51 6.03 2.45
CA MET A 53 19.70 6.38 1.66
C MET A 53 19.39 7.42 0.58
N SER A 54 18.23 7.30 -0.07
CA SER A 54 17.77 8.25 -1.08
C SER A 54 17.54 9.64 -0.49
N LEU A 55 16.87 9.73 0.67
CA LEU A 55 16.70 10.98 1.42
C LEU A 55 18.04 11.56 1.88
N GLN A 56 18.94 10.74 2.42
CA GLN A 56 20.26 11.20 2.86
C GLN A 56 21.07 11.79 1.69
N SER A 57 21.04 11.13 0.53
CA SER A 57 21.71 11.60 -0.68
C SER A 57 21.10 12.91 -1.18
N ALA A 58 19.77 13.04 -1.12
CA ALA A 58 19.08 14.28 -1.48
C ALA A 58 19.42 15.42 -0.51
N CYS A 59 19.50 15.16 0.80
CA CYS A 59 19.94 16.16 1.80
C CYS A 59 21.34 16.71 1.49
N GLN A 60 22.26 15.87 1.03
CA GLN A 60 23.62 16.30 0.67
C GLN A 60 23.66 17.18 -0.58
N GLN A 61 22.73 16.98 -1.51
CA GLN A 61 22.65 17.73 -2.78
C GLN A 61 21.84 19.02 -2.64
N SER A 62 20.85 19.04 -1.75
CA SER A 62 20.07 20.23 -1.44
C SER A 62 20.83 21.10 -0.45
N SER A 63 21.45 22.17 -0.94
CA SER A 63 22.12 23.21 -0.15
C SER A 63 21.14 24.01 0.73
N GLY A 64 20.50 23.34 1.70
CA GLY A 64 19.69 23.97 2.74
C GLY A 64 18.18 23.74 2.67
N SER A 65 17.67 22.69 1.99
CA SER A 65 16.27 22.30 2.22
C SER A 65 16.18 21.43 3.46
N GLU A 66 15.54 21.97 4.51
CA GLU A 66 15.29 21.24 5.76
C GLU A 66 14.05 20.35 5.68
N LYS A 67 13.27 20.40 4.58
CA LYS A 67 11.99 19.68 4.46
C LYS A 67 11.94 18.87 3.17
N LEU A 68 12.58 17.71 3.20
CA LEU A 68 12.41 16.68 2.18
C LEU A 68 11.28 15.73 2.55
N ALA A 69 10.53 15.30 1.54
CA ALA A 69 9.54 14.24 1.63
C ALA A 69 9.80 13.18 0.55
N VAL A 70 9.23 11.99 0.72
CA VAL A 70 9.24 10.93 -0.30
C VAL A 70 7.95 11.02 -1.09
N CYS A 71 8.05 11.08 -2.41
CA CYS A 71 6.87 11.10 -3.28
C CYS A 71 6.17 9.73 -3.29
N VAL A 72 4.88 9.65 -2.99
CA VAL A 72 4.12 8.39 -2.99
C VAL A 72 3.99 7.78 -4.39
N GLN A 73 4.09 8.60 -5.45
CA GLN A 73 3.95 8.18 -6.86
C GLN A 73 5.20 7.53 -7.42
N CYS A 74 6.35 8.20 -7.28
CA CYS A 74 7.61 7.81 -7.90
C CYS A 74 8.67 7.37 -6.89
N ARG A 75 8.37 7.43 -5.58
CA ARG A 75 9.25 7.06 -4.45
C ARG A 75 10.58 7.83 -4.40
N SER A 76 10.70 8.88 -5.18
CA SER A 76 11.87 9.75 -5.19
C SER A 76 11.71 10.86 -4.15
N PRO A 77 12.79 11.25 -3.45
CA PRO A 77 12.77 12.36 -2.51
C PRO A 77 12.58 13.68 -3.28
N PHE A 78 11.82 14.60 -2.68
CA PHE A 78 11.59 15.92 -3.23
C PHE A 78 11.49 16.96 -2.09
N ASP A 79 11.74 18.21 -2.45
CA ASP A 79 11.74 19.35 -1.54
C ASP A 79 10.34 19.96 -1.44
N LEU A 80 9.76 19.97 -0.23
CA LEU A 80 8.42 20.51 0.01
C LEU A 80 8.35 22.03 -0.15
N ASN A 81 9.47 22.74 0.05
CA ASN A 81 9.52 24.19 -0.03
C ASN A 81 9.72 24.69 -1.46
N LYS A 82 10.20 23.83 -2.36
CA LYS A 82 10.27 24.15 -3.78
C LYS A 82 8.91 23.91 -4.41
N LYS A 83 8.48 24.85 -5.25
CA LYS A 83 7.34 24.58 -6.14
C LYS A 83 7.66 23.33 -6.93
N SER A 84 6.91 22.26 -6.72
CA SER A 84 7.00 21.06 -7.53
C SER A 84 6.84 21.50 -8.98
N SER A 85 7.90 21.42 -9.77
CA SER A 85 7.75 21.53 -11.21
C SER A 85 7.01 20.28 -11.68
N ASP A 86 6.12 20.45 -12.66
CA ASP A 86 5.41 19.32 -13.31
C ASP A 86 6.40 18.35 -13.98
N ASP A 87 7.67 18.72 -14.16
CA ASP A 87 8.66 17.92 -14.87
C ASP A 87 9.43 16.91 -14.01
N GLY A 88 9.28 16.97 -12.68
CA GLY A 88 10.07 16.16 -11.74
C GLY A 88 9.56 14.72 -11.56
N CYS A 89 8.24 14.54 -11.49
CA CYS A 89 7.65 13.25 -11.11
C CYS A 89 7.19 12.45 -12.33
N TRP A 90 7.73 11.23 -12.46
CA TRP A 90 7.33 10.26 -13.46
C TRP A 90 6.86 8.99 -12.77
N TYR A 91 5.61 8.60 -13.02
CA TYR A 91 4.96 7.47 -12.37
C TYR A 91 4.14 6.65 -13.37
N HIS A 92 3.76 5.44 -12.95
CA HIS A 92 2.86 4.58 -13.70
C HIS A 92 1.48 4.62 -13.03
N PRO A 93 0.42 5.10 -13.70
CA PRO A 93 -0.95 5.10 -13.16
C PRO A 93 -1.58 3.71 -13.20
N GLY A 94 -1.04 2.81 -14.00
CA GLY A 94 -1.43 1.40 -14.04
C GLY A 94 -0.77 0.59 -12.94
N TYR A 95 -1.02 -0.70 -12.97
CA TYR A 95 -0.43 -1.67 -12.07
C TYR A 95 0.63 -2.50 -12.78
N PHE A 96 1.55 -3.05 -12.00
CA PHE A 96 2.55 -3.99 -12.49
C PHE A 96 1.92 -5.38 -12.42
N ALA A 97 1.81 -6.08 -13.55
CA ALA A 97 1.09 -7.33 -13.69
C ALA A 97 1.96 -8.39 -14.36
N VAL A 98 1.68 -9.67 -14.09
CA VAL A 98 2.36 -10.78 -14.76
C VAL A 98 2.19 -10.66 -16.27
N TYR A 99 3.27 -10.80 -17.02
CA TYR A 99 3.25 -10.78 -18.48
C TYR A 99 3.12 -12.20 -19.04
N TYR A 100 1.88 -12.66 -19.17
CA TYR A 100 1.56 -14.02 -19.64
C TYR A 100 1.73 -14.23 -21.15
N GLU A 101 1.92 -13.16 -21.93
CA GLU A 101 2.10 -13.28 -23.38
C GLU A 101 3.53 -13.66 -23.78
N ASP A 102 4.47 -13.59 -22.85
CA ASP A 102 5.86 -14.01 -23.05
C ASP A 102 6.08 -15.40 -22.45
N ASP A 103 7.04 -16.14 -23.02
CA ASP A 103 7.39 -17.50 -22.59
C ASP A 103 8.20 -17.50 -21.28
N PHE A 104 8.39 -16.34 -20.65
CA PHE A 104 9.18 -16.17 -19.44
C PHE A 104 8.72 -17.08 -18.29
N TRP A 105 7.41 -17.27 -18.13
CA TRP A 105 6.82 -18.13 -17.09
C TRP A 105 6.39 -19.51 -17.62
N ALA A 106 6.71 -19.85 -18.87
CA ALA A 106 6.26 -21.09 -19.52
C ALA A 106 7.14 -22.31 -19.20
N GLU A 107 8.25 -22.13 -18.46
CA GLU A 107 9.09 -23.25 -18.03
C GLU A 107 8.36 -24.07 -16.94
N ASP A 108 8.28 -25.39 -17.16
CA ASP A 108 7.57 -26.40 -16.33
C ASP A 108 7.97 -26.40 -14.82
N ASP A 109 9.05 -25.72 -14.45
CA ASP A 109 9.54 -25.61 -13.07
C ASP A 109 8.82 -24.53 -12.24
N PHE A 110 8.01 -23.66 -12.87
CA PHE A 110 7.21 -22.70 -12.12
C PHE A 110 5.95 -23.37 -11.60
N TYR A 111 5.98 -23.87 -10.35
CA TYR A 111 4.82 -24.47 -9.70
C TYR A 111 3.70 -23.41 -9.58
N PRO A 112 2.59 -23.55 -10.34
CA PRO A 112 1.50 -22.56 -10.34
C PRO A 112 0.81 -22.46 -8.96
N ASP A 113 1.00 -23.45 -8.10
CA ASP A 113 0.45 -23.50 -6.74
C ASP A 113 1.07 -22.45 -5.80
N GLN A 114 2.27 -21.92 -6.08
CA GLN A 114 2.88 -20.85 -5.28
C GLN A 114 2.57 -19.43 -5.77
N GLY A 115 1.86 -19.31 -6.90
CA GLY A 115 1.52 -18.03 -7.51
C GLY A 115 2.71 -17.33 -8.18
N ILE A 116 2.55 -16.90 -9.43
CA ILE A 116 3.57 -16.10 -10.15
C ILE A 116 3.65 -14.70 -9.56
N ASP A 117 2.51 -14.15 -9.13
CA ASP A 117 2.38 -12.76 -8.74
C ASP A 117 2.71 -12.48 -7.26
N THR A 118 3.94 -12.84 -6.86
CA THR A 118 4.47 -12.52 -5.52
C THR A 118 5.37 -11.28 -5.57
N ILE A 119 5.54 -10.63 -4.41
CA ILE A 119 6.50 -9.52 -4.28
C ILE A 119 7.92 -10.00 -4.60
N GLU A 120 8.27 -11.20 -4.19
CA GLU A 120 9.60 -11.81 -4.42
C GLU A 120 9.83 -12.04 -5.91
N SER A 121 8.85 -12.59 -6.63
CA SER A 121 8.90 -12.76 -8.09
C SER A 121 9.04 -11.42 -8.81
N ARG A 122 8.31 -10.38 -8.39
CA ARG A 122 8.41 -9.03 -8.97
C ARG A 122 9.80 -8.41 -8.79
N GLU A 123 10.46 -8.69 -7.66
CA GLU A 123 11.83 -8.23 -7.38
C GLU A 123 12.89 -9.00 -8.15
N ALA A 124 12.79 -10.33 -8.13
CA ALA A 124 13.78 -11.22 -8.71
C ALA A 124 13.72 -11.25 -10.24
N PHE A 125 12.51 -11.15 -10.80
CA PHE A 125 12.23 -11.36 -12.22
C PHE A 125 11.34 -10.26 -12.79
N PRO A 126 11.74 -8.98 -12.71
CA PRO A 126 10.90 -7.87 -13.16
C PRO A 126 10.53 -7.99 -14.65
N GLU A 127 11.38 -8.60 -15.48
CA GLU A 127 11.12 -8.88 -16.89
C GLU A 127 9.93 -9.81 -17.14
N GLY A 128 9.51 -10.62 -16.16
CA GLY A 128 8.30 -11.41 -16.23
C GLY A 128 7.01 -10.60 -16.02
N PHE A 129 7.11 -9.28 -15.85
CA PHE A 129 5.99 -8.41 -15.52
C PHE A 129 5.95 -7.17 -16.42
N GLN A 130 4.74 -6.65 -16.64
CA GLN A 130 4.49 -5.47 -17.46
C GLN A 130 3.60 -4.44 -16.75
N TRP A 131 3.75 -3.18 -17.13
CA TRP A 131 2.88 -2.09 -16.67
C TRP A 131 1.62 -1.98 -17.50
N THR A 132 0.44 -2.09 -16.89
CA THR A 132 -0.84 -2.03 -17.64
C THR A 132 -1.18 -0.65 -18.23
N CYS A 133 -0.49 0.41 -17.80
CA CYS A 133 -0.69 1.75 -18.35
C CYS A 133 0.11 2.06 -19.62
N CYS A 134 1.14 1.28 -19.94
CA CYS A 134 1.99 1.56 -21.09
C CYS A 134 2.62 0.33 -21.75
N GLU A 135 2.26 -0.87 -21.28
CA GLU A 135 2.69 -2.18 -21.80
C GLU A 135 4.22 -2.36 -21.79
N ARG A 136 4.94 -1.55 -21.01
CA ARG A 136 6.39 -1.68 -20.86
C ARG A 136 6.69 -2.76 -19.83
N VAL A 137 7.57 -3.67 -20.23
CA VAL A 137 8.09 -4.77 -19.42
C VAL A 137 9.16 -4.28 -18.43
N GLY A 138 9.15 -4.81 -17.22
CA GLY A 138 10.18 -4.61 -16.20
C GLY A 138 10.15 -3.29 -15.42
N VAL A 139 11.20 -3.09 -14.62
CA VAL A 139 11.41 -1.84 -13.88
C VAL A 139 11.78 -0.73 -14.85
N ARG A 140 10.80 0.11 -15.16
CA ARG A 140 10.95 1.24 -16.09
C ARG A 140 10.50 2.53 -15.44
N LYS A 141 11.12 3.64 -15.85
CA LYS A 141 10.65 4.99 -15.52
C LYS A 141 9.16 5.13 -15.86
N GLY A 142 8.42 5.81 -14.99
CA GLY A 142 6.99 6.08 -15.16
C GLY A 142 6.62 6.63 -16.54
N CYS A 143 5.46 6.22 -17.06
CA CYS A 143 4.96 6.70 -18.36
C CYS A 143 4.16 8.01 -18.27
N GLN A 144 3.67 8.36 -17.08
CA GLN A 144 2.89 9.56 -16.83
C GLN A 144 3.73 10.60 -16.09
N ARG A 145 3.54 11.86 -16.45
CA ARG A 145 4.16 13.02 -15.81
C ARG A 145 3.19 13.69 -14.84
N GLY A 146 3.71 14.29 -13.75
CA GLY A 146 2.91 15.07 -12.83
C GLY A 146 3.73 15.74 -11.73
N TYR A 147 3.02 16.25 -10.72
CA TYR A 147 3.61 16.78 -9.51
C TYR A 147 4.00 15.67 -8.53
N HIS A 148 5.02 15.92 -7.71
CA HIS A 148 5.28 15.06 -6.57
C HIS A 148 4.14 15.20 -5.55
N GLU A 149 3.81 14.10 -4.88
CA GLU A 149 2.74 14.03 -3.89
C GLU A 149 3.28 13.31 -2.65
N GLU A 150 3.06 13.88 -1.46
CA GLU A 150 3.44 13.26 -0.19
C GLU A 150 2.27 12.51 0.47
N ASP A 151 1.03 12.86 0.10
CA ASP A 151 -0.17 12.29 0.71
C ASP A 151 -0.64 11.03 -0.05
N PRO A 152 -0.63 9.83 0.57
CA PRO A 152 -1.09 8.60 -0.06
C PRO A 152 -2.54 8.68 -0.54
N THR A 153 -3.39 9.50 0.08
CA THR A 153 -4.81 9.66 -0.32
C THR A 153 -4.98 10.38 -1.65
N LYS A 154 -3.94 11.08 -2.12
CA LYS A 154 -3.88 11.77 -3.41
C LYS A 154 -3.04 11.01 -4.44
N ALA A 155 -2.65 9.78 -4.10
CA ALA A 155 -1.93 8.89 -5.01
C ALA A 155 -2.73 8.70 -6.32
N ARG A 156 -2.01 8.66 -7.43
CA ARG A 156 -2.50 8.50 -8.80
C ARG A 156 -1.87 7.30 -9.49
N HIS A 157 -0.88 6.68 -8.85
CA HIS A 157 -0.30 5.42 -9.25
C HIS A 157 -1.31 4.27 -9.05
N GLY A 158 -1.16 3.17 -9.78
CA GLY A 158 -2.02 2.01 -9.62
C GLY A 158 -2.01 1.50 -8.18
N LYS A 159 -3.18 1.03 -7.70
CA LYS A 159 -3.34 0.47 -6.34
C LYS A 159 -2.39 -0.71 -6.08
N SER A 160 -2.03 -1.43 -7.15
CA SER A 160 -0.97 -2.42 -7.16
C SER A 160 0.29 -1.93 -7.89
N GLY A 161 1.00 -0.99 -7.26
CA GLY A 161 2.35 -0.63 -7.71
C GLY A 161 3.30 -1.84 -7.68
N PHE A 162 4.55 -1.65 -8.12
CA PHE A 162 5.61 -2.69 -8.18
C PHE A 162 5.72 -3.60 -6.93
N TRP A 163 5.23 -3.15 -5.78
CA TRP A 163 5.35 -3.80 -4.47
C TRP A 163 4.08 -4.44 -3.90
N ALA A 164 2.94 -4.31 -4.56
CA ALA A 164 1.73 -4.97 -4.12
C ALA A 164 1.74 -6.39 -4.71
N GLY A 165 2.23 -7.36 -3.94
CA GLY A 165 1.91 -8.75 -4.21
C GLY A 165 0.44 -9.03 -3.91
N GLN A 166 -0.03 -10.21 -4.30
CA GLN A 166 -1.38 -10.67 -3.97
C GLN A 166 -1.55 -10.78 -2.45
N GLY A 167 -2.05 -9.71 -1.83
CA GLY A 167 -2.73 -9.81 -0.55
C GLY A 167 -4.13 -10.34 -0.83
N GLU A 168 -4.31 -11.66 -0.77
CA GLU A 168 -5.56 -12.39 -0.53
C GLU A 168 -6.85 -11.64 -0.94
N GLU A 169 -7.01 -11.32 -2.23
CA GLU A 169 -8.31 -10.98 -2.79
C GLU A 169 -8.80 -12.23 -3.53
N GLY A 170 -9.79 -12.88 -2.91
CA GLY A 170 -10.25 -14.22 -3.23
C GLY A 170 -10.45 -14.45 -4.73
N SER A 171 -9.84 -15.54 -5.22
CA SER A 171 -10.19 -16.16 -6.49
C SER A 171 -11.70 -16.31 -6.59
N PRO A 172 -12.36 -15.79 -7.64
CA PRO A 172 -13.71 -16.20 -7.96
C PRO A 172 -13.65 -17.69 -8.26
N SER A 173 -14.32 -18.53 -7.46
CA SER A 173 -14.43 -19.96 -7.75
C SER A 173 -15.11 -20.13 -9.10
N SER A 174 -14.43 -20.78 -10.03
CA SER A 174 -14.88 -20.99 -11.41
C SER A 174 -15.88 -22.14 -11.54
N GLU A 175 -16.83 -22.24 -10.63
CA GLU A 175 -17.89 -23.26 -10.64
C GLU A 175 -19.26 -22.60 -10.75
N ASP A 176 -19.63 -22.21 -11.97
CA ASP A 176 -21.02 -22.07 -12.42
C ASP A 176 -21.02 -22.32 -13.95
N LEU A 177 -20.76 -23.57 -14.32
CA LEU A 177 -21.07 -24.12 -15.64
C LEU A 177 -22.52 -24.59 -15.61
N ASP A 178 -23.45 -23.77 -16.13
CA ASP A 178 -24.81 -24.24 -16.41
C ASP A 178 -25.03 -24.33 -17.91
N GLU A 179 -25.04 -25.57 -18.38
CA GLU A 179 -25.51 -26.01 -19.71
C GLU A 179 -26.98 -25.62 -19.86
N ARG A 180 -27.26 -24.73 -20.82
CA ARG A 180 -28.64 -24.43 -21.27
C ARG A 180 -29.08 -25.54 -22.22
N ASP A 181 -29.83 -26.50 -21.69
CA ASP A 181 -30.67 -27.38 -22.50
C ASP A 181 -32.03 -26.70 -22.72
N GLU A 182 -32.40 -26.53 -23.98
CA GLU A 182 -33.68 -25.96 -24.41
C GLU A 182 -34.71 -27.09 -24.51
N GLU A 183 -35.63 -27.22 -23.56
CA GLU A 183 -36.97 -27.74 -23.89
C GLU A 183 -38.07 -27.48 -22.86
N ASP A 184 -39.19 -27.09 -23.46
CA ASP A 184 -40.59 -27.36 -23.13
C ASP A 184 -41.35 -26.45 -22.16
N ALA A 185 -42.39 -25.86 -22.74
CA ALA A 185 -43.33 -24.96 -22.12
C ALA A 185 -44.57 -25.75 -21.69
N THR A 186 -44.90 -25.73 -20.41
CA THR A 186 -46.29 -25.95 -19.97
C THR A 186 -46.64 -25.11 -18.73
N GLU A 187 -47.87 -24.61 -18.75
CA GLU A 187 -48.45 -23.64 -17.82
C GLU A 187 -48.91 -24.25 -16.49
N GLY A 188 -48.95 -23.43 -15.42
CA GLY A 188 -49.64 -23.77 -14.18
C GLY A 188 -49.33 -22.82 -13.03
N GLY A 189 -50.33 -22.06 -12.58
CA GLY A 189 -50.17 -20.96 -11.61
C GLY A 189 -50.17 -21.33 -10.13
N GLY A 190 -50.03 -20.30 -9.30
CA GLY A 190 -50.18 -20.37 -7.83
C GLY A 190 -49.48 -19.19 -7.16
N ASN A 191 -50.27 -18.21 -6.70
CA ASN A 191 -49.84 -17.18 -5.76
C ASN A 191 -49.43 -17.84 -4.42
N ASP A 192 -48.50 -17.25 -3.68
CA ASP A 192 -48.65 -16.99 -2.25
C ASP A 192 -47.55 -16.01 -1.79
N ASP A 193 -48.03 -14.96 -1.13
CA ASP A 193 -47.30 -13.90 -0.44
C ASP A 193 -46.46 -14.46 0.73
N ASP A 194 -45.27 -13.89 0.97
CA ASP A 194 -44.71 -13.67 2.33
C ASP A 194 -43.37 -12.90 2.23
N GLU A 195 -43.45 -11.58 2.46
CA GLU A 195 -42.29 -10.72 2.76
C GLU A 195 -41.89 -10.86 4.24
N PRO A 196 -40.59 -11.07 4.56
CA PRO A 196 -40.08 -10.70 5.87
C PRO A 196 -39.34 -9.35 5.84
N GLU A 197 -39.93 -8.42 6.59
CA GLU A 197 -39.47 -7.09 6.97
C GLU A 197 -38.05 -7.13 7.60
N VAL A 198 -37.02 -6.66 6.89
CA VAL A 198 -35.67 -6.48 7.45
C VAL A 198 -35.56 -5.12 8.15
N VAL A 199 -35.64 -5.17 9.48
CA VAL A 199 -35.40 -4.02 10.36
C VAL A 199 -33.96 -3.55 10.24
N ILE A 200 -33.78 -2.33 9.74
CA ILE A 200 -32.50 -1.61 9.72
C ILE A 200 -32.14 -1.24 11.16
N VAL A 201 -31.26 -2.01 11.80
CA VAL A 201 -30.64 -1.60 13.06
C VAL A 201 -29.55 -0.59 12.76
N GLY A 202 -29.77 0.62 13.25
CA GLY A 202 -28.95 1.80 13.03
C GLY A 202 -27.49 1.65 13.46
N GLU A 203 -26.68 2.43 12.76
CA GLU A 203 -25.24 2.59 12.87
C GLU A 203 -24.79 2.97 14.30
N ARG A 204 -23.65 2.43 14.75
CA ARG A 204 -22.87 3.01 15.85
C ARG A 204 -21.70 3.81 15.25
N PRO A 205 -21.70 5.15 15.34
CA PRO A 205 -20.56 5.95 14.93
C PRO A 205 -19.38 5.76 15.88
N CYS A 206 -18.18 5.75 15.32
CA CYS A 206 -16.91 5.76 16.07
C CYS A 206 -16.80 7.09 16.83
N SER A 207 -17.27 7.06 18.08
CA SER A 207 -17.22 8.22 18.97
C SER A 207 -15.82 8.30 19.56
N LYS A 208 -15.15 9.42 19.26
CA LYS A 208 -13.96 9.91 19.95
C LYS A 208 -14.16 9.78 21.46
N ARG A 209 -13.38 8.92 22.13
CA ARG A 209 -13.29 8.97 23.59
C ARG A 209 -12.35 10.11 23.98
N LYS A 210 -12.88 11.00 24.82
CA LYS A 210 -12.17 12.07 25.51
C LYS A 210 -11.03 11.47 26.34
N ALA A 211 -9.94 12.20 26.38
CA ALA A 211 -8.83 12.00 27.30
C ALA A 211 -9.33 11.95 28.75
N GLU A 212 -8.94 10.91 29.45
CA GLU A 212 -8.89 10.89 30.90
C GLU A 212 -7.42 10.87 31.32
N GLU A 213 -7.09 11.89 32.10
CA GLU A 213 -5.79 12.25 32.63
C GLU A 213 -5.54 11.40 33.87
N GLU A 214 -4.58 10.48 33.83
CA GLU A 214 -4.09 9.81 35.04
C GLU A 214 -2.57 9.93 35.15
N ALA A 215 -2.17 10.72 36.16
CA ALA A 215 -0.82 10.92 36.61
C ALA A 215 -0.35 9.72 37.45
N TRP A 216 0.82 9.17 37.13
CA TRP A 216 1.60 8.38 38.09
C TRP A 216 3.12 8.52 37.87
N ALA A 217 3.74 9.05 38.93
CA ALA A 217 5.09 8.86 39.44
C ALA A 217 6.33 9.03 38.54
N THR A 218 7.10 10.06 38.89
CA THR A 218 8.51 10.28 38.57
C THR A 218 9.40 9.22 39.22
N ALA A 219 10.04 8.37 38.40
CA ALA A 219 11.18 7.56 38.81
C ALA A 219 12.48 8.25 38.38
N LYS A 220 13.26 8.72 39.36
CA LYS A 220 14.61 9.30 39.17
C LYS A 220 15.58 8.19 38.77
N PHE A 221 15.96 8.12 37.50
CA PHE A 221 17.09 7.29 37.09
C PHE A 221 18.41 8.00 37.45
N ARG A 222 19.19 7.37 38.32
CA ARG A 222 20.48 7.88 38.78
C ARG A 222 21.54 7.60 37.71
N LYS A 223 22.29 8.65 37.40
CA LYS A 223 23.49 8.68 36.56
C LYS A 223 24.56 7.76 37.16
N GLY A 224 24.91 6.68 36.46
CA GLY A 224 26.11 5.87 36.68
C GLY A 224 27.13 6.21 35.59
N ALA A 225 28.38 6.41 36.01
CA ALA A 225 29.50 6.81 35.16
C ALA A 225 30.60 5.75 35.31
N ASP A 226 31.02 5.20 34.18
CA ASP A 226 32.15 4.30 34.02
C ASP A 226 32.35 4.12 32.49
N GLY A 227 33.42 4.54 31.84
CA GLY A 227 34.76 4.87 32.32
C GLY A 227 35.76 3.79 31.93
N TYR A 228 35.93 3.53 30.63
CA TYR A 228 37.10 2.84 30.08
C TYR A 228 37.41 3.49 28.71
N GLY A 229 38.58 4.06 28.43
CA GLY A 229 39.90 3.83 29.00
C GLY A 229 40.78 3.22 27.92
N LEU A 230 41.37 4.09 27.09
CA LEU A 230 42.36 3.76 26.07
C LEU A 230 43.52 2.97 26.69
N GLY A 231 43.88 1.85 26.06
CA GLY A 231 45.08 1.08 26.36
C GLY A 231 45.77 0.72 25.05
N VAL A 232 46.75 1.54 24.68
CA VAL A 232 47.82 1.20 23.74
C VAL A 232 48.71 0.17 24.44
N VAL A 233 48.99 -0.95 23.77
CA VAL A 233 50.16 -1.78 24.08
C VAL A 233 50.80 -2.22 22.76
N GLU A 234 52.02 -1.71 22.61
CA GLU A 234 53.19 -2.06 21.78
C GLU A 234 53.04 -2.86 20.48
#